data_AF-A0A968T4S6-F1
#
_entry.id   AF-A0A968T4S6-F1
#
_cell.length_a   1.000
_cell.length_b   1.000
_cell.length_c   1.000
_cell.angle_alpha   90.00
_cell.angle_beta   90.00
_cell.angle_gamma   90.00
#
_symmetry.space_group_name_H-M   'P 1'
#
loop_
_entity.id
_entity.type
_entity.pdbx_description
1 polymer ?
#
loop_
_entity_poly.entity_id
_entity_poly.type
_entity_poly.pdbx_seq_one_letter_code
_entity_poly.pdbx_strand_id
1 'polypeptide(L)'
;MDTLKNIFIEDAISHGNAILIGENKKANKMHKKLMAYYEMNKKDSAISQLYLENLTHPNESVRIWSATFLLKTNPNKAVETLTELSQSSSIFGLSAKSILIMWNNGQLELL
;
A
#
# COMPACT_ATOMS: atom_id res chain seq x y z
N MET A 1 -0.52 18.26 8.05
CA MET A 1 0.07 17.17 7.24
C MET A 1 0.46 15.98 8.11
N ASP A 2 1.13 16.19 9.24
CA ASP A 2 1.59 15.12 10.13
C ASP A 2 0.47 14.18 10.62
N THR A 3 -0.73 14.70 10.90
CA THR A 3 -1.85 13.88 11.36
C THR A 3 -2.31 12.86 10.31
N LEU A 4 -2.40 13.26 9.03
CA LEU A 4 -2.85 12.36 7.96
C LEU A 4 -1.78 11.30 7.64
N LYS A 5 -0.49 11.68 7.68
CA LYS A 5 0.64 10.74 7.56
C LYS A 5 0.62 9.69 8.65
N ASN A 6 0.44 10.11 9.90
CA ASN A 6 0.37 9.19 11.02
C ASN A 6 -0.84 8.26 10.91
N ILE A 7 -2.02 8.77 10.54
CA ILE A 7 -3.22 7.95 10.33
C ILE A 7 -3.00 6.88 9.26
N PHE A 8 -2.45 7.27 8.10
CA PHE A 8 -2.17 6.31 7.03
C PHE A 8 -1.19 5.22 7.48
N ILE A 9 -0.09 5.61 8.12
CA ILE A 9 0.94 4.67 8.60
C ILE A 9 0.34 3.73 9.65
N GLU A 10 -0.40 4.25 10.63
CA GLU A 10 -1.05 3.45 11.67
C GLU A 10 -2.06 2.45 11.08
N ASP A 11 -2.90 2.89 10.14
CA ASP A 11 -3.87 2.02 9.48
C ASP A 11 -3.18 0.93 8.63
N ALA A 12 -2.11 1.27 7.92
CA ALA A 12 -1.33 0.33 7.13
C ALA A 12 -0.60 -0.70 8.01
N ILE A 13 -0.06 -0.28 9.15
CA ILE A 13 0.54 -1.18 10.16
C ILE A 13 -0.54 -2.06 10.78
N SER A 14 -1.68 -1.49 11.16
CA SER A 14 -2.82 -2.22 11.74
C SER A 14 -3.36 -3.28 10.77
N HIS A 15 -3.45 -2.94 9.48
CA HIS A 15 -3.79 -3.89 8.42
C HIS A 15 -2.78 -5.04 8.36
N GLY A 16 -1.49 -4.73 8.30
CA GLY A 16 -0.42 -5.73 8.23
C GLY A 16 -0.43 -6.68 9.43
N ASN A 17 -0.56 -6.13 10.64
CA ASN A 17 -0.65 -6.93 11.86
C ASN A 17 -1.89 -7.84 11.86
N ALA A 18 -3.05 -7.34 11.42
CA ALA A 18 -4.26 -8.14 11.32
C ALA A 18 -4.11 -9.31 10.33
N ILE A 19 -3.42 -9.10 9.21
CA ILE A 19 -3.09 -10.18 8.26
C ILE A 19 -2.18 -11.23 8.92
N LEU A 20 -1.12 -10.80 9.61
CA LEU A 20 -0.16 -11.71 10.24
C LEU A 20 -0.78 -12.62 11.31
N ILE A 21 -1.76 -12.11 12.06
CA ILE A 21 -2.44 -12.89 13.12
C ILE A 21 -3.75 -13.53 12.66
N GLY A 22 -4.13 -13.41 11.39
CA GLY A 22 -5.36 -13.99 10.84
C GLY A 22 -6.66 -13.30 11.28
N GLU A 23 -6.61 -12.05 11.75
CA GLU A 23 -7.79 -11.25 12.13
C GLU A 23 -8.51 -10.68 10.89
N ASN A 24 -9.10 -11.56 10.08
CA ASN A 24 -9.70 -11.22 8.78
C ASN A 24 -10.71 -10.07 8.84
N LYS A 25 -11.55 -10.00 9.89
CA LYS A 25 -12.53 -8.91 10.06
C LYS A 25 -11.83 -7.55 10.20
N LYS A 26 -10.73 -7.50 10.96
CA LYS A 26 -9.96 -6.28 11.18
C LYS A 26 -9.17 -5.91 9.94
N ALA A 27 -8.53 -6.88 9.29
CA ALA A 27 -7.83 -6.67 8.02
C ALA A 27 -8.78 -6.05 6.98
N ASN A 28 -9.96 -6.64 6.77
CA ASN A 28 -10.96 -6.11 5.84
C ASN A 28 -11.45 -4.70 6.22
N LYS A 29 -11.60 -4.41 7.51
CA LYS A 29 -11.97 -3.06 7.97
C LYS A 29 -10.88 -2.04 7.64
N MET A 30 -9.61 -2.36 7.90
CA MET A 30 -8.48 -1.47 7.61
C MET A 30 -8.27 -1.30 6.11
N HIS A 31 -8.42 -2.36 5.32
CA HIS A 31 -8.38 -2.30 3.86
C HIS A 31 -9.40 -1.29 3.32
N LYS A 32 -10.67 -1.38 3.75
CA LYS A 32 -11.71 -0.43 3.35
C LYS A 32 -11.36 1.02 3.71
N LYS A 33 -10.78 1.22 4.91
CA LYS A 33 -10.36 2.55 5.38
C LYS A 33 -9.24 3.13 4.52
N LEU A 34 -8.23 2.32 4.20
CA LEU A 34 -7.09 2.71 3.34
C LEU A 34 -7.56 3.03 1.92
N MET A 35 -8.44 2.21 1.34
CA MET A 35 -9.02 2.49 0.02
C MET A 35 -9.84 3.77 0.02
N ALA A 36 -10.69 4.00 1.03
CA ALA A 36 -11.46 5.24 1.15
C ALA A 36 -10.54 6.46 1.28
N TYR A 37 -9.45 6.34 2.03
CA TYR A 37 -8.43 7.38 2.16
C TYR A 37 -7.78 7.70 0.80
N TYR A 38 -7.37 6.69 0.04
CA TYR A 38 -6.85 6.89 -1.31
C TYR A 38 -7.88 7.57 -2.22
N GLU A 39 -9.13 7.10 -2.23
CA GLU A 39 -10.18 7.66 -3.08
C GLU A 39 -10.46 9.13 -2.84
N MET A 40 -10.50 9.54 -1.57
CA MET A 40 -10.72 10.93 -1.20
C MET A 40 -9.54 11.84 -1.59
N ASN A 41 -8.34 11.28 -1.76
CA ASN A 41 -7.10 12.05 -1.83
C ASN A 41 -6.24 11.77 -3.08
N LYS A 42 -6.66 10.90 -4.01
CA LYS A 42 -5.83 10.47 -5.16
C LYS A 42 -5.43 11.57 -6.15
N LYS A 43 -6.05 12.76 -6.03
CA LYS A 43 -5.72 13.95 -6.83
C LYS A 43 -4.88 14.98 -6.06
N ASP A 44 -4.62 14.74 -4.77
CA ASP A 44 -3.80 15.62 -3.94
C ASP A 44 -2.32 15.27 -4.10
N SER A 45 -1.54 16.25 -4.58
CA SER A 45 -0.11 16.09 -4.81
C SER A 45 0.68 15.94 -3.50
N ALA A 46 0.24 16.55 -2.40
CA ALA A 46 0.89 16.40 -1.10
C ALA A 46 0.69 14.98 -0.55
N ILE A 47 -0.46 14.37 -0.82
CA ILE A 47 -0.74 12.99 -0.42
C ILE A 47 0.06 12.00 -1.27
N SER A 48 0.21 12.29 -2.57
CA SER A 48 1.12 11.53 -3.43
C SER A 48 2.57 11.60 -2.93
N GLN A 49 3.02 12.79 -2.50
CA GLN A 49 4.35 12.98 -1.91
C GLN A 49 4.53 12.19 -0.60
N LEU A 50 3.50 12.12 0.23
CA LEU A 50 3.48 11.31 1.45
C LEU A 50 3.66 9.82 1.16
N TYR A 51 3.03 9.28 0.11
CA TYR A 51 3.26 7.89 -0.29
C TYR A 51 4.68 7.67 -0.80
N LEU A 52 5.24 8.64 -1.54
CA LEU A 52 6.61 8.56 -2.05
C LEU A 52 7.63 8.47 -0.91
N GLU A 53 7.45 9.26 0.14
CA GLU A 53 8.30 9.24 1.34
C GLU A 53 8.22 7.90 2.10
N ASN A 54 7.11 7.18 1.97
CA ASN A 54 6.87 5.93 2.67
C ASN A 54 7.30 4.67 1.88
N LEU A 55 7.82 4.82 0.65
CA LEU A 55 8.36 3.69 -0.13
C LEU A 55 9.56 3.02 0.55
N THR A 56 10.30 3.74 1.41
CA THR A 56 11.45 3.21 2.16
C THR A 56 11.13 2.97 3.64
N HIS A 57 9.86 3.03 4.03
CA HIS A 57 9.45 2.83 5.43
C HIS A 57 9.88 1.45 5.96
N PRO A 58 10.30 1.29 7.22
CA PRO A 58 10.78 0.01 7.75
C PRO A 58 9.73 -1.11 7.77
N ASN A 59 8.44 -0.76 7.88
CA ASN A 59 7.34 -1.72 7.86
C ASN A 59 6.91 -2.09 6.42
N GLU A 60 6.95 -3.39 6.09
CA GLU A 60 6.58 -3.90 4.75
C GLU A 60 5.14 -3.57 4.33
N SER A 61 4.17 -3.60 5.24
CA SER A 61 2.77 -3.27 4.93
C SER A 61 2.61 -1.81 4.52
N VAL A 62 3.33 -0.89 5.18
CA VAL A 62 3.33 0.54 4.81
C VAL A 62 3.91 0.74 3.41
N ARG A 63 5.02 0.05 3.08
CA ARG A 63 5.62 0.11 1.74
C ARG A 63 4.67 -0.44 0.67
N ILE A 64 4.00 -1.57 0.92
CA ILE A 64 3.01 -2.15 -0.01
C ILE A 64 1.90 -1.16 -0.32
N TRP A 65 1.27 -0.59 0.70
CA TRP A 65 0.15 0.32 0.50
C TRP A 65 0.59 1.58 -0.24
N SER A 66 1.74 2.14 0.13
CA SER A 66 2.30 3.32 -0.51
C SER A 66 2.60 3.07 -1.99
N ALA A 67 3.27 1.96 -2.30
CA ALA A 67 3.58 1.59 -3.67
C ALA A 67 2.31 1.31 -4.49
N THR A 68 1.35 0.61 -3.92
CA THR A 68 0.06 0.30 -4.57
C THR A 68 -0.69 1.58 -4.96
N PHE A 69 -0.77 2.57 -4.06
CA PHE A 69 -1.43 3.85 -4.34
C PHE A 69 -0.66 4.74 -5.31
N LEU A 70 0.62 4.48 -5.52
CA LEU A 70 1.45 5.20 -6.48
C LEU A 70 1.49 4.56 -7.88
N LEU A 71 0.88 3.39 -8.10
CA LEU A 71 0.94 2.70 -9.40
C LEU A 71 0.44 3.56 -10.57
N LYS A 72 -0.57 4.41 -10.35
CA LYS A 72 -1.11 5.29 -11.39
C LYS A 72 -0.36 6.62 -11.55
N THR A 73 0.23 7.15 -10.48
CA THR A 73 0.85 8.50 -10.46
C THR A 73 2.37 8.46 -10.58
N ASN A 74 3.01 7.44 -10.04
CA ASN A 74 4.46 7.22 -10.06
C ASN A 74 4.79 5.73 -10.31
N PRO A 75 4.37 5.16 -11.46
CA PRO A 75 4.46 3.72 -11.74
C PRO A 75 5.88 3.17 -11.59
N ASN A 76 6.90 3.90 -12.05
CA ASN A 76 8.28 3.42 -12.01
C ASN A 76 8.73 3.11 -10.57
N LYS A 77 8.55 4.05 -9.64
CA LYS A 77 8.93 3.90 -8.23
C LYS A 77 8.07 2.87 -7.50
N ALA A 78 6.78 2.85 -7.82
CA ALA A 78 5.84 1.88 -7.26
C ALA A 78 6.21 0.44 -7.66
N VAL A 79 6.45 0.21 -8.94
CA VAL A 79 6.83 -1.11 -9.49
C VAL A 79 8.20 -1.54 -8.97
N GLU A 80 9.18 -0.63 -8.87
CA GLU A 80 10.49 -0.90 -8.26
C GLU A 80 10.32 -1.41 -6.82
N THR A 81 9.59 -0.66 -5.98
CA THR A 81 9.35 -1.02 -4.57
C THR A 81 8.60 -2.35 -4.44
N LEU A 82 7.57 -2.58 -5.25
CA LEU A 82 6.83 -3.85 -5.26
C LEU A 82 7.71 -5.01 -5.73
N THR A 83 8.61 -4.77 -6.69
CA THR A 83 9.54 -5.79 -7.20
C THR A 83 10.53 -6.19 -6.11
N GLU A 84 11.08 -5.23 -5.37
CA GLU A 84 11.95 -5.50 -4.22
C GLU A 84 11.21 -6.29 -3.13
N LEU A 85 10.03 -5.84 -2.72
CA LEU A 85 9.19 -6.52 -1.74
C LEU A 85 8.83 -7.94 -2.18
N SER A 86 8.60 -8.15 -3.46
CA SER A 86 8.26 -9.46 -4.02
C SER A 86 9.36 -10.51 -3.83
N GLN A 87 10.61 -10.10 -3.58
CA GLN A 87 11.70 -11.03 -3.29
C GLN A 87 11.63 -11.60 -1.86
N SER A 88 10.86 -10.97 -0.97
CA SER A 88 10.63 -11.45 0.39
C SER A 88 9.77 -12.73 0.40
N SER A 89 10.07 -13.65 1.31
CA SER A 89 9.24 -14.83 1.57
C SER A 89 8.07 -14.54 2.54
N SER A 90 7.88 -13.28 2.93
CA SER A 90 6.78 -12.88 3.82
C SER A 90 5.43 -12.90 3.10
N ILE A 91 4.33 -12.84 3.86
CA ILE A 91 2.98 -12.66 3.31
C ILE A 91 2.86 -11.38 2.48
N PHE A 92 3.66 -10.38 2.84
CA PHE A 92 3.75 -9.11 2.12
C PHE A 92 4.48 -9.29 0.78
N GLY A 93 5.57 -10.07 0.74
CA GLY A 93 6.21 -10.44 -0.54
C GLY A 93 5.26 -11.18 -1.50
N LEU A 94 4.44 -12.10 -0.99
CA LEU A 94 3.37 -12.73 -1.79
C LEU A 94 2.33 -11.72 -2.29
N SER A 95 1.92 -10.78 -1.44
CA SER A 95 0.98 -9.73 -1.82
C SER A 95 1.56 -8.83 -2.92
N ALA A 96 2.83 -8.45 -2.81
CA ALA A 96 3.52 -7.63 -3.82
C ALA A 96 3.60 -8.34 -5.18
N LYS A 97 3.88 -9.66 -5.20
CA LYS A 97 3.82 -10.47 -6.44
C LYS A 97 2.43 -10.40 -7.08
N SER A 98 1.38 -10.62 -6.30
CA SER A 98 0.00 -10.59 -6.80
C SER A 98 -0.37 -9.22 -7.36
N ILE A 99 0.02 -8.14 -6.69
CA ILE A 99 -0.22 -6.76 -7.16
C ILE A 99 0.49 -6.51 -8.49
N LEU A 100 1.77 -6.90 -8.63
CA LEU A 100 2.52 -6.75 -9.88
C LEU A 100 1.87 -7.52 -11.03
N ILE A 101 1.44 -8.76 -10.79
CA ILE A 101 0.75 -9.58 -11.81
C ILE A 101 -0.53 -8.87 -12.26
N MET A 102 -1.38 -8.45 -11.31
CA MET A 102 -2.63 -7.76 -11.63
C MET A 102 -2.38 -6.44 -12.37
N TRP A 103 -1.36 -5.67 -11.96
CA TRP A 103 -0.99 -4.42 -12.62
C TRP A 103 -0.52 -4.65 -14.05
N ASN A 104 0.40 -5.59 -14.26
CA ASN A 104 0.95 -5.89 -15.59
C ASN A 104 -0.11 -6.44 -16.56
N ASN A 105 -1.12 -7.14 -16.04
CA ASN A 105 -2.24 -7.65 -16.83
C ASN A 105 -3.33 -6.60 -17.08
N GLY A 106 -3.21 -5.38 -16.53
CA GLY A 106 -4.26 -4.37 -16.58
C GLY A 106 -5.53 -4.75 -15.79
N GLN A 107 -5.41 -5.69 -14.86
CA GLN A 107 -6.51 -6.23 -14.03
C GLN A 107 -6.61 -5.54 -12.66
N LEU A 108 -5.67 -4.66 -12.33
CA LEU A 108 -5.69 -3.93 -11.08
C LEU A 108 -6.61 -2.69 -11.21
N GLU A 109 -7.88 -2.90 -10.88
CA GLU A 109 -8.80 -1.80 -10.62
C GLU A 109 -8.52 -1.22 -9.22
N LEU A 110 -7.54 -0.32 -9.17
CA LEU A 110 -7.54 0.75 -8.17
C LEU A 110 -8.71 1.66 -8.54
N LEU A 111 -9.93 1.31 -8.10
CA LEU A 111 -11.15 2.09 -8.31
C LEU A 111 -10.87 3.60 -8.14
#